data_AF-A0A838KG95-F1
#
_entry.id   AF-A0A838KG95-F1
#
_cell.length_a   1.000
_cell.length_b   1.000
_cell.length_c   1.000
_cell.angle_alpha   90.00
_cell.angle_beta   90.00
_cell.angle_gamma   90.00
#
_symmetry.space_group_name_H-M   'P 1'
#
loop_
_entity.id
_entity.type
_entity.pdbx_description
1 polymer ?
#
loop_
_entity_poly.entity_id
_entity_poly.type
_entity_poly.pdbx_seq_one_letter_code
_entity_poly.pdbx_strand_id
1 'polypeptide(L)'
;ILATALVETGSRMDEVIFEEFKGTGNMELKLDRRLADKRIFPAVDVDPSGTRKEEILMARDELQITWKLRRVLHALETQQALELLLDRMKKTKSNAEFLMQVQQTMPMPGSGGGDDD
;
A
#
# COMPACT_ATOMS: atom_id res chain seq x y z
N ILE A 1 -6.85 -18.30 0.60
CA ILE A 1 -5.75 -19.00 -0.08
C ILE A 1 -4.84 -17.93 -0.65
N LEU A 2 -3.52 -18.03 -0.44
CA LEU A 2 -2.55 -17.14 -1.08
C LEU A 2 -1.89 -17.93 -2.22
N ALA A 3 -1.80 -17.30 -3.38
CA ALA A 3 -1.18 -17.88 -4.57
C ALA A 3 -0.33 -16.80 -5.24
N THR A 4 0.70 -17.23 -5.97
CA THR A 4 1.49 -16.36 -6.83
C THR A 4 0.93 -16.42 -8.25
N ALA A 5 0.89 -15.27 -8.91
CA ALA A 5 0.54 -15.16 -10.32
C ALA A 5 1.68 -14.45 -11.04
N LEU A 6 2.03 -14.94 -12.23
CA LEU A 6 2.97 -14.26 -13.12
C LEU A 6 2.20 -13.23 -13.94
N VAL A 7 2.76 -12.05 -14.06
CA VAL A 7 2.24 -10.95 -14.87
C VAL A 7 3.37 -10.42 -15.75
N GLU A 8 3.03 -9.69 -16.82
CA GLU A 8 4.00 -9.09 -17.74
C GLU A 8 4.95 -10.12 -18.40
N THR A 9 4.46 -11.35 -18.60
CA THR A 9 5.22 -12.43 -19.25
C THR A 9 5.27 -12.31 -20.78
N GLY A 10 4.44 -11.43 -21.36
CA GLY A 10 4.21 -11.32 -22.80
C GLY A 10 3.27 -12.41 -23.35
N SER A 11 2.73 -13.28 -22.50
CA SER A 11 1.73 -14.29 -22.85
C SER A 11 0.32 -13.72 -22.64
N ARG A 12 -0.45 -13.62 -23.73
CA ARG A 12 -1.87 -13.25 -23.67
C ARG A 12 -2.70 -14.24 -22.83
N MET A 13 -2.27 -15.50 -22.76
CA MET A 13 -2.92 -16.51 -21.92
C MET A 13 -2.77 -16.17 -20.44
N ASP A 14 -1.58 -15.74 -20.02
CA ASP A 14 -1.29 -15.39 -18.63
C ASP A 14 -2.05 -14.12 -18.21
N GLU A 15 -2.17 -13.14 -19.12
CA GLU A 15 -2.97 -11.93 -18.90
C GLU A 15 -4.45 -12.25 -18.67
N VAL A 16 -5.05 -13.10 -19.52
CA VAL A 16 -6.45 -13.51 -19.37
C VAL A 16 -6.65 -14.26 -18.05
N ILE A 17 -5.76 -15.19 -17.72
CA ILE A 17 -5.82 -15.94 -16.45
C ILE A 17 -5.73 -15.00 -15.24
N PHE A 18 -4.84 -14.01 -15.30
CA PHE A 18 -4.68 -13.04 -14.22
C PHE A 18 -5.97 -12.22 -13.98
N GLU A 19 -6.59 -11.71 -15.04
CA GLU A 19 -7.83 -10.92 -14.92
C GLU A 19 -9.01 -11.75 -14.38
N GLU A 20 -9.14 -13.02 -14.79
CA GLU A 20 -10.15 -13.94 -14.25
C GLU A 20 -9.94 -14.20 -12.74
N PHE A 21 -8.69 -14.40 -12.32
CA PHE A 21 -8.37 -14.58 -10.90
C PHE A 21 -8.58 -13.30 -10.08
N LYS A 22 -8.32 -12.12 -10.65
CA LYS A 22 -8.59 -10.83 -10.02
C LYS A 22 -10.09 -10.61 -9.76
N GLY A 23 -10.95 -11.10 -10.66
CA GLY A 23 -12.40 -11.10 -10.46
C GLY A 23 -12.86 -11.93 -9.26
N THR A 24 -12.11 -12.98 -8.94
CA THR A 24 -12.45 -13.96 -7.89
C THR A 24 -11.76 -13.65 -6.55
N GLY A 25 -10.56 -13.07 -6.58
CA GLY A 25 -9.77 -12.72 -5.41
C GLY A 25 -10.28 -11.49 -4.67
N ASN A 26 -9.92 -11.40 -3.39
CA ASN A 26 -10.22 -10.24 -2.53
C ASN A 26 -8.97 -9.55 -1.97
N MET A 27 -7.77 -10.06 -2.27
CA MET A 27 -6.48 -9.48 -1.89
C MET A 27 -5.52 -9.58 -3.07
N GLU A 28 -4.82 -8.49 -3.35
CA GLU A 28 -3.74 -8.42 -4.34
C GLU A 28 -2.50 -7.81 -3.68
N LEU A 29 -1.34 -8.46 -3.86
CA LEU A 29 -0.04 -7.94 -3.48
C LEU A 29 0.83 -7.90 -4.73
N LYS A 30 0.95 -6.71 -5.34
CA LYS A 30 1.71 -6.53 -6.56
C LYS A 30 3.18 -6.30 -6.24
N LEU A 31 4.04 -7.02 -6.95
CA LEU A 31 5.49 -6.84 -6.90
C LEU A 31 5.96 -6.12 -8.16
N ASP A 32 6.79 -5.09 -8.01
CA ASP A 32 7.33 -4.30 -9.12
C ASP A 32 8.75 -4.79 -9.48
N ARG A 33 8.91 -5.21 -10.73
CA ARG A 33 10.19 -5.66 -11.30
C ARG A 33 11.27 -4.58 -11.24
N ARG A 34 10.94 -3.31 -11.46
CA ARG A 34 11.89 -2.17 -11.45
C ARG A 34 12.50 -1.96 -10.07
N LEU A 35 11.72 -2.18 -9.01
CA LEU A 35 12.23 -2.15 -7.63
C LEU A 35 13.21 -3.30 -7.38
N ALA A 36 12.84 -4.52 -7.81
CA ALA A 36 13.68 -5.71 -7.68
C ALA A 36 15.00 -5.58 -8.46
N ASP A 37 14.96 -5.05 -9.68
CA ASP A 37 16.15 -4.80 -10.51
C ASP A 37 17.13 -3.83 -9.83
N LYS A 38 16.60 -2.86 -9.08
CA LYS A 38 17.38 -1.92 -8.24
C LYS A 38 17.79 -2.49 -6.88
N ARG A 39 17.49 -3.77 -6.59
CA ARG A 39 17.74 -4.47 -5.33
C ARG A 39 17.03 -3.87 -4.11
N ILE A 40 15.87 -3.24 -4.32
CA ILE A 40 15.04 -2.70 -3.25
C ILE A 40 14.05 -3.77 -2.82
N PHE A 41 14.13 -4.20 -1.55
CA PHE A 41 13.29 -5.26 -1.01
C PHE A 41 12.62 -4.87 0.32
N PRO A 42 11.36 -5.30 0.56
CA PRO A 42 10.51 -6.09 -0.36
C PRO A 42 10.01 -5.23 -1.54
N ALA A 43 10.03 -5.78 -2.76
CA ALA A 43 9.73 -5.05 -3.99
C ALA A 43 8.21 -4.86 -4.22
N VAL A 44 7.50 -4.43 -3.19
CA VAL A 44 6.04 -4.28 -3.19
C VAL A 44 5.67 -2.92 -3.77
N ASP A 45 4.75 -2.93 -4.72
CA ASP A 45 4.07 -1.74 -5.18
C ASP A 45 2.83 -1.49 -4.31
N VAL A 46 2.91 -0.52 -3.42
CA VAL A 46 1.91 -0.29 -2.36
C VAL A 46 0.61 0.27 -2.93
N ASP A 47 0.67 0.99 -4.05
CA ASP A 47 -0.48 1.68 -4.61
C ASP A 47 -1.53 0.71 -5.19
N PRO A 48 -1.19 -0.19 -6.13
CA PRO A 48 -2.12 -1.18 -6.67
C PRO A 48 -2.34 -2.39 -5.75
N SER A 49 -1.58 -2.55 -4.67
CA SER A 49 -1.79 -3.62 -3.69
C SER A 49 -2.94 -3.29 -2.74
N GLY A 50 -3.75 -4.26 -2.34
CA GLY A 50 -4.84 -3.99 -1.40
C GLY A 50 -5.70 -5.20 -1.09
N THR A 51 -6.57 -5.04 -0.10
CA THR A 51 -7.58 -6.04 0.28
C THR A 51 -8.96 -5.41 0.27
N ARG A 52 -9.92 -6.06 -0.39
CA ARG A 52 -11.33 -5.66 -0.34
C ARG A 52 -11.89 -5.88 1.06
N LYS A 53 -12.73 -4.96 1.53
CA LYS A 53 -13.28 -4.96 2.88
C LYS A 53 -12.20 -4.97 3.98
N GLU A 54 -11.15 -4.18 3.83
CA GLU A 54 -10.08 -4.12 4.83
C GLU A 54 -10.58 -3.58 6.20
N GLU A 55 -11.74 -2.92 6.26
CA GLU A 55 -12.37 -2.45 7.49
C GLU A 55 -12.83 -3.55 8.45
N ILE A 56 -12.99 -4.79 7.98
CA ILE A 56 -13.27 -5.94 8.85
C ILE A 56 -12.00 -6.62 9.36
N LEU A 57 -10.82 -6.20 8.89
CA LEU A 57 -9.53 -6.79 9.22
C LEU A 57 -8.69 -5.95 10.19
N MET A 58 -8.98 -4.65 10.28
CA MET A 58 -8.23 -3.69 11.10
C MET A 58 -9.16 -2.97 12.08
N ALA A 59 -8.59 -2.52 13.20
CA ALA A 59 -9.32 -1.62 14.08
C ALA A 59 -9.62 -0.30 13.37
N ARG A 60 -10.71 0.39 13.75
CA ARG A 60 -11.12 1.65 13.10
C ARG A 60 -10.01 2.70 13.08
N ASP A 61 -9.29 2.86 14.18
CA ASP A 61 -8.21 3.85 14.29
C ASP A 61 -7.00 3.48 13.41
N GLU A 62 -6.64 2.19 13.38
CA GLU A 62 -5.59 1.65 12.52
C GLU A 62 -5.91 1.86 11.03
N LEU A 63 -7.16 1.60 10.63
CA LEU A 63 -7.65 1.79 9.28
C LEU A 63 -7.53 3.27 8.85
N GLN A 64 -7.93 4.21 9.70
CA GLN A 64 -7.83 5.64 9.40
C GLN A 64 -6.38 6.10 9.20
N ILE A 65 -5.45 5.61 10.03
CA ILE A 65 -4.02 5.92 9.89
C ILE A 65 -3.47 5.30 8.60
N THR A 66 -3.83 4.05 8.31
CA THR A 66 -3.41 3.34 7.10
C THR A 66 -3.87 4.06 5.83
N TRP A 67 -5.12 4.55 5.79
CA TRP A 67 -5.60 5.35 4.66
C TRP A 67 -4.84 6.67 4.48
N LYS A 68 -4.50 7.37 5.56
CA LYS A 68 -3.67 8.58 5.48
C LYS A 68 -2.28 8.27 4.94
N LEU A 69 -1.66 7.20 5.45
CA LEU A 69 -0.37 6.71 4.95
C LEU A 69 -0.45 6.41 3.45
N ARG A 70 -1.48 5.69 2.98
CA ARG A 70 -1.67 5.40 1.55
C ARG A 70 -1.77 6.66 0.70
N ARG A 71 -2.49 7.70 1.15
CA ARG A 71 -2.57 8.98 0.42
C ARG A 71 -1.21 9.66 0.28
N VAL A 72 -0.38 9.63 1.33
CA VAL A 72 0.98 10.18 1.28
C VAL A 72 1.86 9.38 0.33
N LEU A 73 1.79 8.04 0.39
CA LEU A 73 2.58 7.17 -0.49
C LEU A 73 2.17 7.31 -1.96
N HIS A 74 0.87 7.47 -2.26
CA HIS A 74 0.36 7.70 -3.62
C HIS A 74 0.88 9.02 -4.23
N ALA A 75 1.21 10.03 -3.41
CA ALA A 75 1.75 11.29 -3.91
C ALA A 75 3.22 11.20 -4.36
N LEU A 76 3.89 10.08 -4.10
CA LEU A 76 5.30 9.84 -4.40
C LEU A 76 5.43 8.83 -5.54
N GLU A 77 6.58 8.83 -6.23
CA GLU A 77 6.90 7.71 -7.11
C GLU A 77 7.11 6.41 -6.31
N THR A 78 6.76 5.26 -6.87
CA THR A 78 6.78 3.94 -6.23
C THR A 78 8.07 3.65 -5.46
N GLN A 79 9.24 3.97 -6.04
CA GLN A 79 10.53 3.79 -5.37
C GLN A 79 10.66 4.67 -4.13
N GLN A 80 10.36 5.97 -4.26
CA GLN A 80 10.46 6.93 -3.16
C GLN A 80 9.46 6.60 -2.04
N ALA A 81 8.25 6.19 -2.42
CA ALA A 81 7.21 5.75 -1.49
C ALA A 81 7.69 4.57 -0.64
N LEU A 82 8.25 3.54 -1.28
CA LEU A 82 8.74 2.35 -0.57
C LEU A 82 9.97 2.66 0.29
N GLU A 83 10.92 3.46 -0.21
CA GLU A 83 12.09 3.87 0.58
C GLU A 83 11.70 4.68 1.81
N LEU A 84 10.77 5.64 1.67
CA LEU A 84 10.22 6.40 2.79
C LEU A 84 9.53 5.49 3.81
N LEU A 85 8.70 4.56 3.34
CA LEU A 85 8.01 3.60 4.20
C LEU A 85 9.02 2.75 4.99
N LEU A 86 10.01 2.19 4.31
CA LEU A 86 11.04 1.34 4.94
C LEU A 86 11.92 2.13 5.91
N ASP A 87 12.32 3.36 5.58
CA ASP A 87 13.09 4.22 6.48
C ASP A 87 12.34 4.50 7.79
N ARG A 88 11.03 4.76 7.70
CA ARG A 88 10.18 4.97 8.89
C ARG A 88 9.98 3.69 9.68
N MET A 89 9.64 2.58 9.02
CA MET A 89 9.44 1.29 9.70
C MET A 89 10.70 0.83 10.43
N LYS A 90 11.89 0.99 9.84
CA LYS A 90 13.18 0.61 10.46
C LYS A 90 13.49 1.38 11.75
N LYS A 91 12.90 2.57 11.94
CA LYS A 91 13.07 3.39 13.15
C LYS A 91 12.13 2.98 14.29
N THR A 92 11.27 2.00 14.06
CA THR A 92 10.28 1.52 15.02
C THR A 92 10.44 0.03 15.28
N LYS A 93 10.01 -0.43 16.46
CA LYS A 93 10.10 -1.85 16.84
C LYS A 93 8.86 -2.65 16.45
N SER A 94 7.76 -1.99 16.11
CA SER A 94 6.49 -2.62 15.78
C SER A 94 5.64 -1.76 14.85
N ASN A 95 4.71 -2.40 14.13
CA ASN A 95 3.74 -1.69 13.30
C ASN A 95 2.86 -0.74 14.10
N ALA A 96 2.50 -1.09 15.35
CA ALA A 96 1.73 -0.20 16.22
C ALA A 96 2.47 1.11 16.51
N GLU A 97 3.75 1.01 16.87
CA GLU A 97 4.61 2.19 17.08
C GLU A 97 4.78 3.01 15.79
N PHE A 98 4.99 2.35 14.65
CA PHE A 98 5.05 2.99 13.35
C PHE A 98 3.78 3.79 13.04
N LEU A 99 2.60 3.20 13.21
CA LEU A 99 1.34 3.87 12.93
C LEU A 99 1.08 5.04 13.90
N MET A 100 1.48 4.93 15.17
CA MET A 100 1.43 6.05 16.11
C MET A 100 2.33 7.22 15.65
N GLN A 101 3.55 6.94 15.18
CA GLN A 101 4.44 7.98 14.65
C GLN A 101 3.90 8.62 13.37
N VAL A 102 3.31 7.82 12.47
CA VAL A 102 2.62 8.31 11.27
C VAL A 102 1.48 9.27 11.65
N GLN A 103 0.67 8.90 12.64
CA GLN A 103 -0.42 9.74 13.13
C GLN A 103 0.07 11.10 13.68
N GLN A 104 1.23 11.13 14.33
CA GLN A 104 1.82 12.35 14.90
C GLN A 104 2.49 13.24 13.86
N THR A 105 3.10 12.66 12.83
CA THR A 105 3.97 13.38 11.88
C THR A 105 3.28 13.79 10.59
N MET A 106 2.13 13.20 10.26
CA MET A 106 1.38 13.57 9.07
C MET A 106 0.37 14.68 9.40
N PRO A 107 0.46 15.86 8.74
CA PRO A 107 -0.55 16.88 8.89
C PRO A 107 -1.91 16.31 8.44
N MET A 108 -2.96 16.60 9.21
CA MET A 108 -4.33 16.29 8.82
C MET A 108 -4.61 16.98 7.47
N PRO A 109 -4.97 16.25 6.39
CA PRO A 109 -5.49 16.90 5.21
C PRO A 109 -6.87 17.45 5.59
N GLY A 110 -6.95 18.76 5.80
CA GLY A 110 -8.20 19.48 6.09
C GLY A 110 -8.39 19.88 7.55
N SER A 111 -7.60 20.85 8.01
CA SER A 111 -8.08 21.87 8.95
C SER A 111 -7.86 23.25 8.30
N GLY A 112 -8.65 23.53 7.26
CA GLY A 112 -9.17 24.87 6.99
C GLY A 112 -10.68 24.72 7.17
N GLY A 113 -11.36 25.40 8.10
CA GLY A 113 -11.48 26.86 8.18
C GLY A 113 -12.40 27.30 7.04
N GLY A 114 -13.64 27.75 7.22
CA GLY A 114 -14.42 28.11 8.41
C GLY A 114 -15.90 28.19 8.02
N ASP A 115 -16.68 28.77 8.92
CA ASP A 115 -18.14 28.98 8.91
C ASP A 115 -18.75 29.48 7.58
N ASP A 116 -19.97 29.01 7.25
CA ASP A 116 -21.07 29.81 6.66
C ASP A 116 -22.37 28.97 6.59
N ASP A 117 -23.39 29.42 7.34
CA ASP A 117 -24.83 29.06 7.43
C ASP A 117 -25.31 27.58 7.59
#